data_AF-A0A2E6H0C8-F1
#
_entry.id   AF-A0A2E6H0C8-F1
#
_cell.length_a   1.000
_cell.length_b   1.000
_cell.length_c   1.000
_cell.angle_alpha   90.00
_cell.angle_beta   90.00
_cell.angle_gamma   90.00
#
_symmetry.space_group_name_H-M   'P 1'
#
loop_
_entity.id
_entity.type
_entity.pdbx_description
1 polymer ?
#
loop_
_entity_poly.entity_id
_entity_poly.type
_entity_poly.pdbx_seq_one_letter_code
_entity_poly.pdbx_strand_id
1 'polypeptide(L)'
;MKNLLVLAALAFGLATTAEARPMPTENTSWNDLDRDMRVYFEYPQFALSHGFFVRAPGVCVDGDTLRTKTMKKKCVEYRGRNDRCVQWAQIFPSKPMNGTRKVCTRWQGRDNDRCTRWEEVSYSIDTEYDIEVSKMRRQRGDEMPGRYLFTKNFTIPACN
;
A
#
# COMPACT_ATOMS: atom_id res chain seq x y z
N MET A 1 29.41 6.15 -68.49
CA MET A 1 28.90 4.78 -68.28
C MET A 1 29.33 4.37 -66.88
N LYS A 2 28.51 4.61 -65.84
CA LYS A 2 27.51 3.68 -65.28
C LYS A 2 28.11 2.29 -65.00
N ASN A 3 28.48 2.03 -63.74
CA ASN A 3 28.02 0.90 -62.92
C ASN A 3 28.97 0.67 -61.72
N LEU A 4 28.64 1.29 -60.58
CA LEU A 4 29.13 0.89 -59.26
C LEU A 4 27.94 0.92 -58.30
N LEU A 5 27.25 -0.21 -58.24
CA LEU A 5 26.30 -0.57 -57.20
C LEU A 5 26.67 -2.02 -56.86
N VAL A 6 27.05 -2.30 -55.62
CA VAL A 6 26.91 -3.60 -54.94
C VAL A 6 27.47 -3.48 -53.51
N LEU A 7 26.52 -3.47 -52.56
CA LEU A 7 26.52 -4.21 -51.29
C LEU A 7 27.63 -3.95 -50.24
N ALA A 8 27.27 -3.11 -49.25
CA ALA A 8 27.66 -3.32 -47.84
C ALA A 8 26.64 -2.65 -46.90
N ALA A 9 25.38 -3.12 -46.96
CA ALA A 9 24.31 -2.73 -46.04
C ALA A 9 23.86 -3.97 -45.25
N LEU A 10 24.77 -4.58 -44.48
CA LEU A 10 24.50 -5.75 -43.65
C LEU A 10 25.45 -5.70 -42.45
N ALA A 11 24.97 -5.19 -41.30
CA ALA A 11 25.38 -5.58 -39.92
C ALA A 11 25.04 -4.54 -38.84
N PHE A 12 23.85 -3.92 -38.87
CA PHE A 12 23.28 -3.32 -37.65
C PHE A 12 21.83 -3.78 -37.46
N GLY A 13 21.61 -5.09 -37.60
CA GLY A 13 20.48 -5.74 -36.97
C GLY A 13 20.78 -5.85 -35.47
N LEU A 14 20.53 -4.76 -34.72
CA LEU A 14 20.43 -4.83 -33.27
C LEU A 14 19.24 -5.73 -32.96
N ALA A 15 19.49 -7.03 -32.84
CA ALA A 15 18.59 -7.94 -32.18
C ALA A 15 18.53 -7.49 -30.71
N THR A 16 17.65 -6.55 -30.42
CA THR A 16 17.18 -6.34 -29.06
C THR A 16 16.34 -7.56 -28.73
N THR A 17 16.99 -8.63 -28.30
CA THR A 17 16.31 -9.65 -27.52
C THR A 17 15.78 -8.90 -26.31
N ALA A 18 14.49 -8.57 -26.32
CA ALA A 18 13.80 -8.12 -25.14
C ALA A 18 13.90 -9.27 -24.14
N GLU A 19 14.95 -9.27 -23.33
CA GLU A 19 15.11 -10.22 -22.25
C GLU A 19 13.92 -9.97 -21.33
N ALA A 20 12.95 -10.88 -21.41
CA ALA A 20 11.85 -10.91 -20.49
C ALA A 20 12.49 -11.10 -19.11
N ARG A 21 12.53 -10.01 -18.33
CA ARG A 21 13.07 -10.04 -16.96
C ARG A 21 12.41 -11.22 -16.25
N PRO A 22 13.17 -12.03 -15.50
CA PRO A 22 12.59 -13.13 -14.75
C PRO A 22 11.46 -12.60 -13.84
N MET A 23 10.50 -13.47 -13.55
CA MET A 23 9.49 -13.14 -12.54
C MET A 23 10.19 -12.90 -11.19
N PRO A 24 9.70 -11.95 -10.38
CA PRO A 24 10.21 -11.77 -9.02
C PRO A 24 10.16 -13.08 -8.22
N THR A 25 11.07 -13.18 -7.26
CA THR A 25 11.19 -14.31 -6.34
C THR A 25 11.14 -13.82 -4.90
N GLU A 26 11.13 -14.75 -3.94
CA GLU A 26 11.15 -14.44 -2.51
C GLU A 26 12.32 -13.53 -2.09
N ASN A 27 13.42 -13.53 -2.86
CA ASN A 27 14.61 -12.71 -2.62
C ASN A 27 14.51 -11.30 -3.21
N THR A 28 13.51 -11.01 -4.06
CA THR A 28 13.28 -9.67 -4.60
C THR A 28 12.91 -8.70 -3.47
N SER A 29 13.50 -7.49 -3.45
CA SER A 29 13.27 -6.51 -2.38
C SER A 29 11.84 -5.96 -2.43
N TRP A 30 11.30 -5.52 -1.29
CA TRP A 30 9.97 -4.88 -1.25
C TRP A 30 9.87 -3.64 -2.17
N ASN A 31 10.93 -2.83 -2.25
CA ASN A 31 10.97 -1.67 -3.14
C ASN A 31 10.94 -2.06 -4.63
N ASP A 32 11.52 -3.20 -4.99
CA ASP A 32 11.44 -3.70 -6.38
C ASP A 32 10.07 -4.31 -6.66
N LEU A 33 9.49 -5.03 -5.70
CA LEU A 33 8.12 -5.56 -5.79
C LEU A 33 7.07 -4.45 -5.93
N ASP A 34 7.18 -3.37 -5.13
CA ASP A 34 6.29 -2.19 -5.19
C ASP A 34 6.30 -1.51 -6.57
N ARG A 35 7.37 -1.68 -7.34
CA ARG A 35 7.53 -1.10 -8.68
C ARG A 35 7.23 -2.10 -9.80
N ASP A 36 7.10 -3.39 -9.50
CA ASP A 36 6.89 -4.42 -10.50
C ASP A 36 5.38 -4.60 -10.76
N MET A 37 4.90 -4.01 -11.86
CA MET A 37 3.50 -4.08 -12.29
C MET A 37 3.01 -5.50 -12.66
N ARG A 38 3.90 -6.52 -12.64
CA ARG A 38 3.57 -7.92 -12.95
C ARG A 38 3.14 -8.70 -11.72
N VAL A 39 3.30 -8.14 -10.52
CA VAL A 39 2.90 -8.79 -9.26
C VAL A 39 1.78 -8.01 -8.58
N TYR A 40 1.01 -8.72 -7.77
CA TYR A 40 -0.06 -8.21 -6.93
C TYR A 40 0.17 -8.70 -5.50
N PHE A 41 0.03 -7.78 -4.55
CA PHE A 41 0.06 -8.06 -3.12
C PHE A 41 -0.66 -6.92 -2.38
N GLU A 42 -1.12 -7.20 -1.17
CA GLU A 42 -1.80 -6.21 -0.32
C GLU A 42 -1.06 -6.03 0.99
N TYR A 43 -0.65 -4.80 1.29
CA TYR A 43 -0.16 -4.46 2.60
C TYR A 43 -1.31 -4.34 3.61
N PRO A 44 -1.08 -4.71 4.88
CA PRO A 44 -1.95 -4.32 5.98
C PRO A 44 -2.22 -2.81 5.97
N GLN A 45 -3.45 -2.44 6.32
CA GLN A 45 -3.89 -1.04 6.37
C GLN A 45 -4.26 -0.65 7.79
N PHE A 46 -3.87 0.57 8.17
CA PHE A 46 -4.06 1.11 9.50
C PHE A 46 -4.91 2.36 9.46
N ALA A 47 -5.99 2.35 10.23
CA ALA A 47 -6.73 3.56 10.58
C ALA A 47 -6.00 4.25 11.74
N LEU A 48 -5.40 5.40 11.48
CA LEU A 48 -4.67 6.21 12.43
C LEU A 48 -5.56 7.34 12.98
N SER A 49 -5.01 8.15 13.89
CA SER A 49 -5.70 9.34 14.39
C SER A 49 -6.19 10.24 13.25
N HIS A 50 -7.29 10.95 13.50
CA HIS A 50 -7.89 11.92 12.57
C HIS A 50 -8.37 11.34 11.23
N GLY A 51 -8.65 10.03 11.18
CA GLY A 51 -9.27 9.39 10.00
C GLY A 51 -8.29 9.13 8.86
N PHE A 52 -6.99 9.21 9.10
CA PHE A 52 -5.99 8.84 8.09
C PHE A 52 -5.88 7.31 7.97
N PHE A 53 -6.02 6.81 6.75
CA PHE A 53 -5.80 5.40 6.41
C PHE A 53 -4.47 5.25 5.67
N VAL A 54 -3.57 4.42 6.20
CA VAL A 54 -2.21 4.28 5.66
C VAL A 54 -1.82 2.80 5.62
N ARG A 55 -1.20 2.38 4.51
CA ARG A 55 -0.64 1.02 4.34
C ARG A 55 0.65 0.85 5.14
N ALA A 56 1.01 -0.38 5.48
CA ALA A 56 2.19 -0.72 6.29
C ALA A 56 3.52 -0.04 5.87
N PRO A 57 3.86 0.13 4.57
CA PRO A 57 5.07 0.86 4.18
C PRO A 57 5.08 2.35 4.53
N GLY A 58 3.91 2.94 4.75
CA GLY A 58 3.74 4.37 5.08
C GLY A 58 3.83 4.69 6.57
N VAL A 59 3.99 3.68 7.42
CA VAL A 59 4.06 3.81 8.89
C VAL A 59 5.38 3.28 9.44
N CYS A 60 5.73 3.69 10.65
CA CYS A 60 6.87 3.21 11.42
C CYS A 60 6.50 3.09 12.90
N VAL A 61 7.24 2.26 13.63
CA VAL A 61 7.08 2.05 15.08
C VAL A 61 7.84 3.14 15.85
N ASP A 62 7.14 3.85 16.73
CA ASP A 62 7.66 4.89 17.60
C ASP A 62 7.28 4.57 19.05
N GLY A 63 8.17 3.83 19.75
CA GLY A 63 7.87 3.24 21.05
C GLY A 63 6.66 2.32 20.99
N ASP A 64 5.65 2.61 21.81
CA ASP A 64 4.38 1.85 21.87
C ASP A 64 3.32 2.33 20.86
N THR A 65 3.72 3.17 19.90
CA THR A 65 2.81 3.77 18.92
C THR A 65 3.23 3.47 17.50
N LEU A 66 2.24 3.27 16.63
CA LEU A 66 2.41 3.24 15.19
C LEU A 66 2.09 4.63 14.65
N ARG A 67 3.01 5.27 13.92
CA ARG A 67 2.77 6.57 13.30
C ARG A 67 3.17 6.60 11.84
N THR A 68 2.70 7.60 11.10
CA THR A 68 3.15 7.81 9.71
C THR A 68 4.64 8.17 9.65
N LYS A 69 5.30 7.74 8.58
CA LYS A 69 6.69 8.15 8.28
C LYS A 69 6.81 9.63 7.92
N THR A 70 5.74 10.20 7.37
CA THR A 70 5.68 11.60 6.92
C THR A 70 4.56 12.36 7.60
N MET A 71 4.78 13.65 7.86
CA MET A 71 3.73 14.52 8.38
C MET A 71 2.58 14.66 7.37
N LYS A 72 1.36 14.77 7.89
CA LYS A 72 0.15 15.04 7.14
C LYS A 72 -0.44 16.38 7.58
N LYS A 73 -1.01 17.10 6.61
CA LYS A 73 -1.77 18.33 6.88
C LYS A 73 -3.10 17.97 7.51
N LYS A 74 -3.38 18.56 8.67
CA LYS A 74 -4.67 18.49 9.34
C LYS A 74 -5.21 19.89 9.56
N CYS A 75 -6.51 20.06 9.32
CA CYS A 75 -7.18 21.28 9.71
C CYS A 75 -7.35 21.34 11.23
N VAL A 76 -6.91 22.43 11.85
CA VAL A 76 -7.03 22.65 13.30
C VAL A 76 -8.04 23.73 13.65
N GLU A 77 -8.42 24.57 12.69
CA GLU A 77 -9.43 25.60 12.87
C GLU A 77 -10.32 25.72 11.63
N TYR A 78 -11.64 25.66 11.85
CA TYR A 78 -12.67 25.83 10.85
C TYR A 78 -13.39 27.15 11.10
N ARG A 79 -13.71 27.91 10.03
CA ARG A 79 -14.46 29.16 10.14
C ARG A 79 -15.58 29.23 9.11
N GLY A 80 -16.73 29.74 9.56
CA GLY A 80 -17.91 29.98 8.72
C GLY A 80 -18.78 28.75 8.52
N ARG A 81 -19.87 28.91 7.77
CA ARG A 81 -20.94 27.91 7.60
C ARG A 81 -20.56 26.71 6.71
N ASN A 82 -19.46 26.80 5.97
CA ASN A 82 -19.03 25.79 4.98
C ASN A 82 -17.80 24.99 5.44
N ASP A 83 -17.50 24.96 6.74
CA ASP A 83 -16.32 24.27 7.30
C ASP A 83 -15.02 24.57 6.53
N ARG A 84 -14.85 25.85 6.15
CA ARG A 84 -13.62 26.27 5.49
C ARG A 84 -12.50 26.20 6.51
N CYS A 85 -11.51 25.36 6.23
CA CYS A 85 -10.30 25.31 7.03
C CYS A 85 -9.53 26.63 6.90
N VAL A 86 -9.30 27.31 8.03
CA VAL A 86 -8.54 28.56 8.09
C VAL A 86 -7.14 28.38 8.65
N GLN A 87 -6.91 27.31 9.43
CA GLN A 87 -5.60 27.00 9.98
C GLN A 87 -5.25 25.51 9.80
N TRP A 88 -4.04 25.27 9.30
CA TRP A 88 -3.49 23.94 9.07
C TRP A 88 -2.33 23.69 10.02
N ALA A 89 -2.26 22.48 10.57
CA ALA A 89 -1.09 21.98 11.27
C ALA A 89 -0.50 20.78 10.53
N GLN A 90 0.81 20.60 10.66
CA GLN A 90 1.50 19.38 10.26
C GLN A 90 1.55 18.46 11.47
N ILE A 91 1.05 17.24 11.31
CA ILE A 91 1.02 16.24 12.39
C ILE A 91 1.54 14.90 11.86
N PHE A 92 1.97 14.02 12.76
CA PHE A 92 2.12 12.61 12.46
C PHE A 92 0.87 11.88 12.94
N PRO A 93 -0.07 11.49 12.05
CA PRO A 93 -1.13 10.58 12.45
C PRO A 93 -0.55 9.34 13.09
N SER A 94 -1.10 8.95 14.23
CA SER A 94 -0.58 7.88 15.07
C SER A 94 -1.69 7.11 15.75
N LYS A 95 -1.36 5.93 16.26
CA LYS A 95 -2.25 5.07 17.02
C LYS A 95 -1.42 4.20 17.99
N PRO A 96 -1.88 3.97 19.23
CA PRO A 96 -1.27 2.98 20.10
C PRO A 96 -1.24 1.59 19.43
N MET A 97 -0.15 0.85 19.61
CA MET A 97 -0.07 -0.52 19.08
C MET A 97 -0.96 -1.48 19.88
N ASN A 98 -1.15 -1.21 21.17
CA ASN A 98 -2.02 -1.97 22.06
C ASN A 98 -3.12 -1.06 22.61
N GLY A 99 -4.34 -1.57 22.71
CA GLY A 99 -5.45 -0.83 23.32
C GLY A 99 -6.79 -1.53 23.20
N THR A 100 -7.87 -0.78 23.38
CA THR A 100 -9.24 -1.26 23.19
C THR A 100 -9.95 -0.47 22.10
N ARG A 101 -10.88 -1.11 21.40
CA ARG A 101 -11.77 -0.47 20.42
C ARG A 101 -13.19 -0.94 20.62
N LYS A 102 -14.15 -0.05 20.35
CA LYS A 102 -15.56 -0.41 20.31
C LYS A 102 -15.87 -1.07 18.96
N VAL A 103 -16.34 -2.31 19.01
CA VAL A 103 -16.83 -3.04 17.84
C VAL A 103 -18.33 -3.21 17.99
N CYS A 104 -19.05 -2.97 16.89
CA CYS A 104 -20.47 -3.28 16.87
C CYS A 104 -20.65 -4.79 16.78
N THR A 105 -21.27 -5.39 17.80
CA THR A 105 -21.55 -6.83 17.83
C THR A 105 -22.99 -7.17 17.47
N ARG A 106 -23.88 -6.16 17.42
CA ARG A 106 -25.25 -6.33 16.97
C ARG A 106 -25.73 -5.16 16.12
N TRP A 107 -26.07 -5.46 14.89
CA TRP A 107 -26.67 -4.54 13.94
C TRP A 107 -28.19 -4.72 13.88
N GLN A 108 -28.90 -3.65 13.53
CA GLN A 108 -30.35 -3.62 13.28
C GLN A 108 -30.61 -2.69 12.09
N GLY A 109 -31.73 -2.91 11.39
CA GLY A 109 -32.14 -2.14 10.21
C GLY A 109 -32.14 -3.02 8.96
N ARG A 110 -32.72 -2.52 7.87
CA ARG A 110 -32.85 -3.28 6.62
C ARG A 110 -31.48 -3.56 5.96
N ASP A 111 -30.54 -2.66 6.19
CA ASP A 111 -29.17 -2.69 5.64
C ASP A 111 -28.08 -2.70 6.73
N ASN A 112 -28.41 -3.11 7.96
CA ASN A 112 -27.50 -3.03 9.11
C ASN A 112 -26.93 -1.62 9.33
N ASP A 113 -27.75 -0.59 9.14
CA ASP A 113 -27.34 0.81 9.22
C ASP A 113 -27.22 1.31 10.66
N ARG A 114 -27.83 0.60 11.63
CA ARG A 114 -27.81 0.98 13.04
C ARG A 114 -27.13 -0.06 13.91
N CYS A 115 -26.06 0.34 14.59
CA CYS A 115 -25.49 -0.46 15.66
C CYS A 115 -26.34 -0.35 16.94
N THR A 116 -26.74 -1.49 17.52
CA THR A 116 -27.55 -1.56 18.75
C THR A 116 -26.75 -2.04 19.96
N ARG A 117 -25.62 -2.70 19.75
CA ARG A 117 -24.73 -3.17 20.82
C ARG A 117 -23.27 -2.99 20.45
N TRP A 118 -22.55 -2.31 21.33
CA TRP A 118 -21.12 -2.08 21.24
C TRP A 118 -20.41 -2.88 22.33
N GLU A 119 -19.29 -3.52 21.97
CA GLU A 119 -18.40 -4.18 22.92
C GLU A 119 -16.99 -3.62 22.78
N GLU A 120 -16.30 -3.48 23.91
CA GLU A 120 -14.90 -3.10 23.93
C GLU A 120 -14.06 -4.36 23.78
N VAL A 121 -13.30 -4.42 22.69
CA VAL A 121 -12.37 -5.53 22.42
C VAL A 121 -10.95 -4.99 22.45
N SER A 122 -10.06 -5.73 23.08
CA SER A 122 -8.62 -5.45 23.01
C SER A 122 -8.12 -5.68 21.58
N TYR A 123 -7.16 -4.87 21.16
CA TYR A 123 -6.42 -5.09 19.93
C TYR A 123 -4.92 -4.96 20.20
N SER A 124 -4.15 -5.69 19.41
CA SER A 124 -2.71 -5.56 19.24
C SER A 124 -2.44 -5.34 17.74
N ILE A 125 -1.44 -4.52 17.43
CA ILE A 125 -0.94 -4.31 16.07
C ILE A 125 0.41 -5.02 15.97
N ASP A 126 0.46 -6.06 15.15
CA ASP A 126 1.71 -6.75 14.85
C ASP A 126 2.64 -5.86 13.99
N THR A 127 3.93 -6.09 14.10
CA THR A 127 4.95 -5.39 13.30
C THR A 127 5.47 -6.23 12.15
N GLU A 128 5.16 -7.51 12.12
CA GLU A 128 5.60 -8.48 11.14
C GLU A 128 4.41 -9.14 10.47
N TYR A 129 4.47 -9.21 9.14
CA TYR A 129 3.37 -9.73 8.33
C TYR A 129 3.92 -10.61 7.22
N ASP A 130 3.33 -11.80 7.08
CA ASP A 130 3.55 -12.64 5.92
C ASP A 130 2.58 -12.23 4.82
N ILE A 131 3.13 -11.63 3.75
CA ILE A 131 2.36 -11.07 2.66
C ILE A 131 2.46 -12.02 1.46
N GLU A 132 1.31 -12.45 0.97
CA GLU A 132 1.22 -13.24 -0.25
C GLU A 132 1.51 -12.36 -1.47
N VAL A 133 2.45 -12.82 -2.30
CA VAL A 133 2.77 -12.23 -3.60
C VAL A 133 2.27 -13.15 -4.70
N SER A 134 1.43 -12.60 -5.57
CA SER A 134 0.84 -13.31 -6.70
C SER A 134 1.17 -12.61 -8.02
N LYS A 135 0.99 -13.30 -9.14
CA LYS A 135 1.05 -12.69 -10.47
C LYS A 135 -0.17 -11.79 -10.65
N MET A 136 0.05 -10.55 -11.07
CA MET A 136 -1.02 -9.60 -11.38
C MET A 136 -1.90 -10.14 -12.52
N ARG A 137 -3.22 -10.14 -12.30
CA ARG A 137 -4.22 -10.43 -13.33
C ARG A 137 -5.11 -9.20 -13.51
N ARG A 138 -5.29 -8.78 -14.77
CA ARG A 138 -6.23 -7.71 -15.13
C ARG A 138 -7.48 -8.31 -15.71
N GLN A 139 -8.63 -8.05 -15.09
CA GLN A 139 -9.93 -8.45 -15.60
C GLN A 139 -10.87 -7.25 -15.56
N ARG A 140 -11.39 -6.85 -16.73
CA ARG A 140 -12.35 -5.74 -16.85
C ARG A 140 -11.88 -4.40 -16.25
N GLY A 141 -10.58 -4.16 -16.20
CA GLY A 141 -9.99 -2.94 -15.66
C GLY A 141 -9.57 -3.05 -14.19
N ASP A 142 -10.02 -4.09 -13.48
CA ASP A 142 -9.63 -4.34 -12.10
C ASP A 142 -8.33 -5.15 -12.02
N GLU A 143 -7.49 -4.77 -11.07
CA GLU A 143 -6.27 -5.47 -10.70
C GLU A 143 -6.60 -6.47 -9.59
N MET A 144 -6.34 -7.75 -9.85
CA MET A 144 -6.70 -8.84 -8.95
C MET A 144 -5.53 -9.82 -8.76
N PRO A 145 -5.49 -10.54 -7.63
CA PRO A 145 -4.52 -11.60 -7.44
C PRO A 145 -4.73 -12.70 -8.48
N GLY A 146 -3.66 -13.08 -9.16
CA GLY A 146 -3.62 -14.18 -10.11
C GLY A 146 -3.02 -15.44 -9.48
N ARG A 147 -2.06 -16.04 -10.18
CA ARG A 147 -1.36 -17.23 -9.67
C ARG A 147 -0.42 -16.84 -8.52
N TYR A 148 -0.53 -17.52 -7.38
CA TYR A 148 0.46 -17.44 -6.29
C TYR A 148 1.90 -17.60 -6.80
N LEU A 149 2.82 -16.81 -6.24
CA LEU A 149 4.25 -16.91 -6.52
C LEU A 149 5.00 -17.35 -5.27
N PHE A 150 4.91 -16.58 -4.19
CA PHE A 150 5.57 -16.83 -2.92
C PHE A 150 4.93 -15.98 -1.81
N THR A 151 5.22 -16.31 -0.55
CA THR A 151 4.92 -15.48 0.62
C THR A 151 6.22 -14.84 1.09
N LYS A 152 6.18 -13.55 1.45
CA LYS A 152 7.34 -12.82 1.92
C LYS A 152 7.01 -12.07 3.20
N ASN A 153 7.93 -12.11 4.16
CA ASN A 153 7.78 -11.36 5.40
C ASN A 153 8.05 -9.86 5.17
N PHE A 154 7.19 -9.03 5.76
CA PHE A 154 7.31 -7.58 5.81
C PHE A 154 7.33 -7.13 7.28
N THR A 155 8.39 -6.41 7.64
CA THR A 155 8.53 -5.80 8.97
C THR A 155 8.30 -4.30 8.87
N ILE A 156 7.40 -3.76 9.69
CA ILE A 156 7.26 -2.32 9.88
C ILE A 156 8.52 -1.81 10.58
N PRO A 157 9.28 -0.89 9.97
CA PRO A 157 10.53 -0.41 10.57
C PRO A 157 10.26 0.50 11.77
N ALA A 158 11.24 0.62 12.66
CA ALA A 158 11.26 1.69 13.66
C ALA A 158 11.33 3.07 12.97
N CYS A 159 10.83 4.10 13.64
CA CYS A 159 11.00 5.47 13.19
C CYS A 159 12.43 5.94 13.47
N ASN A 160 13.05 6.59 12.47
CA ASN A 160 14.35 7.26 12.62
C ASN A 160 14.24 8.56 13.39
#